data_AF-A0A6A6Z3P0-F1
#
_entry.id   AF-A0A6A6Z3P0-F1
#
_cell.length_a   1.000
_cell.length_b   1.000
_cell.length_c   1.000
_cell.angle_alpha   90.00
_cell.angle_beta   90.00
_cell.angle_gamma   90.00
#
_symmetry.space_group_name_H-M   'P 1'
#
loop_
_entity.id
_entity.type
_entity.pdbx_description
1 polymer ?
#
loop_
_entity_poly.entity_id
_entity_poly.type
_entity_poly.pdbx_seq_one_letter_code
_entity_poly.pdbx_strand_id
1 'polypeptide(L)'
;MVEAVAEKDVFDRLSEQESFNFIREMEGLISCPNSDCSGGHLHPHPEEEPIFTCEGCHAKYCILCEVPYHDGLSCAEYKRQAGLTEEQKKQEAAMAEFLREKLTKRCPKCEILIQKDKGCDHMTCTVCNSQFCWDCLADWNIIIRNDNRRHNPTYRWHPDNLRSVQQSGVEDDDDS
;
A
#
# COMPACT_ATOMS: atom_id res chain seq x y z
N MET A 1 -19.95 53.77 24.14
CA MET A 1 -20.32 53.36 22.77
C MET A 1 -19.04 53.24 21.98
N VAL A 2 -18.59 52.02 21.73
CA VAL A 2 -17.52 51.76 20.76
C VAL A 2 -18.19 50.88 19.73
N GLU A 3 -18.62 51.49 18.64
CA GLU A 3 -19.08 50.76 17.46
C GLU A 3 -17.83 50.30 16.73
N ALA A 4 -17.55 49.00 16.78
CA ALA A 4 -16.50 48.38 16.00
C ALA A 4 -16.97 48.32 14.54
N VAL A 5 -16.58 49.32 13.74
CA VAL A 5 -16.73 49.25 12.29
C VAL A 5 -15.56 48.42 11.78
N ALA A 6 -15.83 47.15 11.46
CA ALA A 6 -14.85 46.34 10.73
C ALA A 6 -14.53 47.03 9.40
N GLU A 7 -13.25 47.14 9.05
CA GLU A 7 -12.86 47.58 7.70
C GLU A 7 -13.55 46.69 6.66
N LYS A 8 -13.91 47.27 5.52
CA LYS A 8 -14.69 46.60 4.48
C LYS A 8 -14.13 45.21 4.10
N ASP A 9 -12.80 45.09 3.99
CA ASP A 9 -12.12 43.83 3.69
C ASP A 9 -12.20 42.78 4.82
N VAL A 10 -12.31 43.21 6.08
CA VAL A 10 -12.54 42.33 7.23
C VAL A 10 -14.02 41.90 7.27
N PHE A 11 -14.94 42.82 6.99
CA PHE A 11 -16.36 42.52 6.90
C PHE A 11 -16.68 41.54 5.77
N ASP A 12 -16.12 41.76 4.58
CA ASP A 12 -16.33 40.91 3.41
C ASP A 12 -15.82 39.48 3.67
N ARG A 13 -14.61 39.33 4.24
CA ARG A 13 -14.07 38.01 4.63
C ARG A 13 -14.88 37.30 5.70
N LEU A 14 -15.36 38.03 6.72
CA LEU A 14 -16.22 37.45 7.75
C LEU A 14 -17.58 37.02 7.17
N SER A 15 -18.17 37.82 6.28
CA SER A 15 -19.42 37.51 5.58
C SER A 15 -19.32 36.26 4.69
N GLU A 16 -18.22 36.11 3.94
CA GLU A 16 -17.96 34.92 3.13
C GLU A 16 -17.78 33.69 4.01
N GLN A 17 -17.01 33.82 5.09
CA GLN A 17 -16.77 32.72 6.03
C GLN A 17 -18.05 32.26 6.74
N GLU A 18 -18.93 33.19 7.13
CA GLU A 18 -20.24 32.86 7.69
C GLU A 18 -21.13 32.15 6.66
N SER A 19 -21.11 32.59 5.39
CA SER A 19 -21.85 31.93 4.31
C SER A 19 -21.35 30.51 4.05
N PHE A 20 -20.02 30.30 4.05
CA PHE A 20 -19.43 28.96 3.94
C PHE A 20 -19.75 28.08 5.14
N ASN A 21 -19.72 28.63 6.36
CA ASN A 21 -20.08 27.89 7.57
C ASN A 21 -21.56 27.50 7.53
N PHE A 22 -22.45 28.41 7.13
CA PHE A 22 -23.87 28.13 6.96
C PHE A 22 -24.12 27.04 5.92
N ILE A 23 -23.44 27.09 4.76
CA ILE A 23 -23.52 26.06 3.73
C ILE A 23 -23.07 24.71 4.28
N ARG A 24 -21.96 24.67 5.03
CA ARG A 24 -21.46 23.44 5.68
C ARG A 24 -22.39 22.87 6.74
N GLU A 25 -23.20 23.71 7.36
CA GLU A 25 -24.20 23.33 8.36
C GLU A 25 -25.57 23.00 7.73
N MET A 26 -25.74 23.17 6.41
CA MET A 26 -26.97 22.73 5.74
C MET A 26 -27.12 21.22 5.82
N GLU A 27 -28.24 20.78 6.40
CA GLU A 27 -28.64 19.38 6.39
C GLU A 27 -28.70 18.85 4.95
N GLY A 28 -28.08 17.70 4.73
CA GLY A 28 -28.00 17.07 3.40
C GLY A 28 -26.83 17.52 2.53
N LEU A 29 -25.99 18.48 2.92
CA LEU A 29 -24.78 18.76 2.15
C LEU A 29 -23.74 17.63 2.32
N ILE A 30 -23.41 16.95 1.22
CA ILE A 30 -22.35 15.95 1.18
C ILE A 30 -21.13 16.54 0.45
N SER A 31 -19.96 16.45 1.08
CA SER A 31 -18.68 16.87 0.46
C SER A 31 -18.16 15.83 -0.53
N CYS A 32 -17.46 16.27 -1.56
CA CYS A 32 -16.84 15.34 -2.52
C CYS A 32 -15.78 14.46 -1.83
N PRO A 33 -15.81 13.12 -2.00
CA PRO A 33 -14.77 12.23 -1.48
C PRO A 33 -13.38 12.41 -2.12
N ASN A 34 -13.31 13.08 -3.27
CA ASN A 34 -12.04 13.36 -3.94
C ASN A 34 -11.26 14.43 -3.18
N SER A 35 -10.05 14.11 -2.73
CA SER A 35 -9.17 15.05 -2.01
C SER A 35 -8.79 16.28 -2.83
N ASP A 36 -8.82 16.18 -4.16
CA ASP A 36 -8.49 17.29 -5.06
C ASP A 36 -9.73 18.14 -5.43
N CYS A 37 -10.90 17.85 -4.85
CA CYS A 37 -12.14 18.56 -5.12
C CYS A 37 -12.73 19.16 -3.86
N SER A 38 -12.89 20.48 -3.83
CA SER A 38 -13.60 21.21 -2.75
C SER A 38 -15.11 21.32 -2.98
N GLY A 39 -15.63 20.61 -3.99
CA GLY A 39 -17.06 20.61 -4.33
C GLY A 39 -17.88 19.69 -3.44
N GLY A 40 -19.19 19.68 -3.68
CA GLY A 40 -20.15 18.84 -2.98
C GLY A 40 -21.46 18.74 -3.76
N HIS A 41 -22.50 18.23 -3.11
CA HIS A 41 -23.86 18.23 -3.61
C HIS A 41 -24.84 18.15 -2.45
N LEU A 42 -25.97 18.84 -2.58
CA LEU A 42 -27.08 18.73 -1.62
C LEU A 42 -27.86 17.46 -1.93
N HIS A 43 -27.84 16.53 -0.99
CA HIS A 43 -28.47 15.23 -1.09
C HIS A 43 -29.51 15.04 0.03
N PRO A 44 -30.72 15.62 -0.12
CA PRO A 44 -31.72 15.65 0.95
C PRO A 44 -32.38 14.30 1.24
N HIS A 45 -32.30 13.32 0.32
CA HIS A 45 -32.94 11.99 0.44
C HIS A 45 -31.93 10.85 0.20
N PRO A 46 -30.98 10.64 1.13
CA PRO A 46 -29.94 9.62 0.99
C PRO A 46 -30.49 8.17 1.00
N GLU A 47 -31.64 7.92 1.61
CA GLU A 47 -32.28 6.60 1.58
C GLU A 47 -32.94 6.22 0.24
N GLU A 48 -33.39 7.19 -0.56
CA GLU A 48 -34.11 6.94 -1.82
C GLU A 48 -33.17 6.91 -3.03
N GLU A 49 -32.15 7.76 -3.03
CA GLU A 49 -31.15 7.85 -4.10
C GLU A 49 -29.74 7.72 -3.51
N PRO A 50 -29.14 6.52 -3.45
CA PRO A 50 -27.82 6.35 -2.83
C PRO A 50 -26.66 6.88 -3.70
N ILE A 51 -26.96 7.66 -4.74
CA ILE A 51 -26.01 8.17 -5.73
C ILE A 51 -25.71 9.63 -5.44
N PHE A 52 -24.48 9.91 -5.01
CA PHE A 52 -23.95 11.26 -4.95
C PHE A 52 -23.29 11.62 -6.28
N THR A 53 -23.60 12.80 -6.82
CA THR A 53 -22.90 13.36 -7.99
C THR A 53 -22.34 14.73 -7.62
N CYS A 54 -21.02 14.87 -7.61
CA CYS A 54 -20.38 16.13 -7.23
C CYS A 54 -20.64 17.24 -8.26
N GLU A 55 -20.99 18.46 -7.83
CA GLU A 55 -21.14 19.60 -8.75
C GLU A 55 -19.81 20.18 -9.24
N GLY A 56 -18.73 19.99 -8.48
CA GLY A 56 -17.41 20.51 -8.82
C GLY A 56 -16.65 19.65 -9.83
N CYS A 57 -16.62 18.34 -9.64
CA CYS A 57 -15.87 17.42 -10.50
C CYS A 57 -16.73 16.39 -11.25
N HIS A 58 -18.06 16.38 -11.05
CA HIS A 58 -19.01 15.46 -11.68
C HIS A 58 -18.77 13.97 -11.42
N ALA A 59 -17.86 13.63 -10.51
CA ALA A 59 -17.64 12.26 -10.07
C ALA A 59 -18.86 11.75 -9.29
N LYS A 60 -19.18 10.46 -9.52
CA LYS A 60 -20.30 9.78 -8.89
C LYS A 60 -19.83 8.79 -7.83
N TYR A 61 -20.44 8.83 -6.66
CA TYR A 61 -20.13 7.96 -5.54
C TYR A 61 -21.40 7.33 -4.98
N CYS A 62 -21.27 6.12 -4.44
CA CYS A 62 -22.32 5.56 -3.60
C CYS A 62 -22.15 6.09 -2.17
N ILE A 63 -23.14 6.80 -1.65
CA ILE A 63 -23.08 7.39 -0.30
C ILE A 63 -23.11 6.35 0.82
N LEU A 64 -23.67 5.16 0.55
CA LEU A 64 -23.80 4.09 1.54
C LEU A 64 -22.47 3.39 1.83
N CYS A 65 -21.54 3.40 0.87
CA CYS A 65 -20.26 2.71 1.01
C CYS A 65 -19.05 3.52 0.59
N GLU A 66 -19.23 4.79 0.23
CA GLU A 66 -18.18 5.80 -0.02
C GLU A 66 -17.16 5.38 -1.08
N VAL A 67 -17.62 4.68 -2.11
CA VAL A 67 -16.83 4.22 -3.26
C VAL A 67 -17.40 4.80 -4.55
N PRO A 68 -16.66 4.75 -5.68
CA PRO A 68 -17.22 5.09 -6.99
C PRO A 68 -18.55 4.37 -7.22
N TYR A 69 -19.50 5.09 -7.80
CA TYR A 69 -20.84 4.56 -8.00
C TYR A 69 -20.81 3.26 -8.82
N HIS A 70 -21.57 2.26 -8.36
CA HIS A 70 -21.61 0.92 -8.93
C HIS A 70 -23.04 0.56 -9.36
N ASP A 71 -23.31 0.76 -10.65
CA ASP A 71 -24.60 0.42 -11.24
C ASP A 71 -24.84 -1.09 -11.29
N GLY A 72 -26.06 -1.53 -10.98
CA GLY A 72 -26.46 -2.93 -11.03
C GLY A 72 -25.86 -3.87 -9.97
N LEU A 73 -25.06 -3.35 -9.03
CA LEU A 73 -24.49 -4.11 -7.91
C LEU A 73 -24.92 -3.53 -6.57
N SER A 74 -25.25 -4.41 -5.62
CA SER A 74 -25.36 -4.00 -4.22
C SER A 74 -23.98 -3.61 -3.67
N CYS A 75 -23.96 -2.77 -2.63
CA CYS A 75 -22.72 -2.38 -1.95
C CYS A 75 -21.87 -3.59 -1.51
N ALA A 76 -22.53 -4.69 -1.10
CA ALA A 76 -21.86 -5.91 -0.68
C ALA A 76 -21.22 -6.66 -1.86
N GLU A 77 -21.89 -6.73 -3.02
CA GLU A 77 -21.36 -7.35 -4.23
C GLU A 77 -20.19 -6.56 -4.79
N TYR A 78 -20.32 -5.24 -4.88
CA TYR A 78 -19.22 -4.37 -5.31
C TYR A 78 -17.99 -4.54 -4.43
N LYS A 79 -18.13 -4.50 -3.10
CA LYS A 79 -17.01 -4.70 -2.17
C LYS A 79 -16.32 -6.05 -2.37
N ARG A 80 -17.09 -7.13 -2.62
CA ARG A 80 -16.53 -8.46 -2.88
C ARG A 80 -15.75 -8.51 -4.18
N GLN A 81 -16.32 -7.94 -5.25
CA GLN A 81 -15.70 -7.93 -6.58
C GLN A 81 -14.45 -7.04 -6.62
N ALA A 82 -14.48 -5.91 -5.92
CA ALA A 82 -13.38 -4.95 -5.86
C ALA A 82 -12.28 -5.31 -4.86
N GLY A 83 -12.37 -6.43 -4.14
CA GLY A 83 -11.37 -6.81 -3.15
C GLY A 83 -11.43 -6.02 -1.83
N LEU A 84 -12.50 -5.26 -1.60
CA LEU A 84 -12.61 -4.29 -0.50
C LEU A 84 -13.25 -4.85 0.77
N THR A 85 -13.44 -6.17 0.85
CA THR A 85 -13.96 -6.79 2.07
C THR A 85 -12.91 -6.84 3.18
N GLU A 86 -13.36 -6.80 4.44
CA GLU A 86 -12.46 -6.92 5.59
C GLU A 86 -11.71 -8.27 5.62
N GLU A 87 -12.32 -9.33 5.08
CA GLU A 87 -11.66 -10.63 4.95
C GLU A 87 -10.50 -10.57 3.95
N GLN A 88 -10.72 -10.01 2.77
CA GLN A 88 -9.67 -9.86 1.74
C GLN A 88 -8.53 -8.97 2.25
N LYS A 89 -8.83 -7.84 2.87
CA LYS A 89 -7.81 -6.96 3.49
C LYS A 89 -6.97 -7.71 4.53
N LYS A 90 -7.60 -8.54 5.37
CA LYS A 90 -6.88 -9.37 6.36
C LYS A 90 -6.01 -10.42 5.69
N GLN A 91 -6.51 -11.07 4.64
CA GLN A 91 -5.73 -12.05 3.88
C GLN A 91 -4.52 -11.39 3.20
N GLU A 92 -4.69 -10.23 2.59
CA GLU A 92 -3.59 -9.45 1.99
C GLU A 92 -2.58 -9.02 3.04
N ALA A 93 -3.02 -8.51 4.19
CA ALA A 93 -2.14 -8.14 5.29
C ALA A 93 -1.35 -9.34 5.82
N ALA A 94 -2.01 -10.48 6.03
CA ALA A 94 -1.36 -11.71 6.47
C ALA A 94 -0.36 -12.25 5.43
N MET A 95 -0.71 -12.17 4.14
CA MET A 95 0.21 -12.55 3.06
C MET A 95 1.42 -11.62 3.01
N ALA A 96 1.22 -10.31 3.15
CA ALA A 96 2.30 -9.32 3.18
C ALA A 96 3.23 -9.54 4.38
N GLU A 97 2.68 -9.84 5.55
CA GLU A 97 3.45 -10.19 6.76
C GLU A 97 4.24 -11.48 6.56
N PHE A 98 3.60 -12.54 6.06
CA PHE A 98 4.28 -13.80 5.76
C PHE A 98 5.43 -13.62 4.74
N LEU A 99 5.20 -12.86 3.67
CA LEU A 99 6.24 -12.55 2.69
C LEU A 99 7.36 -11.73 3.31
N ARG A 100 7.05 -10.75 4.18
CA ARG A 100 8.05 -9.99 4.92
C ARG A 100 8.91 -10.92 5.77
N GLU A 101 8.32 -11.84 6.52
CA GLU A 101 9.09 -12.81 7.32
C GLU A 101 9.98 -13.72 6.47
N LYS A 102 9.50 -14.16 5.31
CA LYS A 102 10.27 -15.04 4.41
C LYS A 102 11.36 -14.32 3.63
N LEU A 103 11.12 -13.06 3.27
CA LEU A 103 12.02 -12.26 2.45
C LEU A 103 12.92 -11.33 3.27
N THR A 104 12.81 -11.32 4.60
CA THR A 104 13.70 -10.52 5.45
C THR A 104 14.55 -11.40 6.36
N LYS A 105 15.80 -11.00 6.57
CA LYS A 105 16.75 -11.61 7.51
C LYS A 105 17.52 -10.52 8.23
N ARG A 106 18.14 -10.85 9.36
CA ARG A 106 19.07 -9.93 10.03
C ARG A 106 20.46 -10.03 9.42
N CYS A 107 21.10 -8.89 9.24
CA CYS A 107 22.53 -8.85 8.89
C CYS A 107 23.34 -9.59 9.97
N PRO A 108 24.22 -10.55 9.63
CA PRO A 108 25.01 -11.30 10.60
C PRO A 108 26.06 -10.45 11.33
N LYS A 109 26.34 -9.23 10.86
CA LYS A 109 27.32 -8.32 11.47
C LYS A 109 26.68 -7.21 12.31
N CYS A 110 25.62 -6.56 11.84
CA CYS A 110 25.02 -5.40 12.50
C CYS A 110 23.53 -5.56 12.84
N GLU A 111 22.97 -6.76 12.64
CA GLU A 111 21.61 -7.19 13.05
C GLU A 111 20.41 -6.41 12.50
N ILE A 112 20.65 -5.42 11.62
CA ILE A 112 19.58 -4.72 10.94
C ILE A 112 18.83 -5.67 10.01
N LEU A 113 17.51 -5.49 9.93
CA LEU A 113 16.68 -6.21 8.98
C LEU A 113 17.06 -5.80 7.56
N ILE A 114 17.34 -6.80 6.74
CA ILE A 114 17.60 -6.66 5.31
C ILE A 114 16.60 -7.52 4.55
N GLN A 115 16.18 -7.04 3.37
CA GLN A 115 15.32 -7.77 2.47
C GLN A 115 16.15 -8.45 1.38
N LYS A 116 15.76 -9.66 0.96
CA LYS A 116 16.39 -10.34 -0.17
C LYS A 116 16.18 -9.50 -1.43
N ASP A 117 17.25 -9.26 -2.19
CA ASP A 117 17.13 -8.79 -3.55
C ASP A 117 16.75 -9.95 -4.50
N LYS A 118 16.33 -9.62 -5.73
CA LYS A 118 15.99 -10.66 -6.72
C LYS A 118 17.28 -11.16 -7.38
N GLY A 119 17.43 -12.48 -7.48
CA GLY A 119 18.34 -13.13 -8.43
C GLY A 119 19.64 -13.71 -7.88
N CYS A 120 20.20 -13.22 -6.77
CA CYS A 120 21.45 -13.75 -6.21
C CYS A 120 21.35 -14.02 -4.70
N ASP A 121 22.14 -14.97 -4.21
CA ASP A 121 22.30 -15.18 -2.78
C ASP A 121 23.51 -14.44 -2.21
N HIS A 122 24.31 -13.77 -3.04
CA HIS A 122 25.32 -12.86 -2.52
C HIS A 122 24.67 -11.52 -2.16
N MET A 123 24.62 -11.21 -0.86
CA MET A 123 24.01 -10.00 -0.33
C MET A 123 25.05 -9.09 0.29
N THR A 124 24.89 -7.77 0.08
CA THR A 124 25.67 -6.73 0.76
C THR A 124 24.76 -5.94 1.70
N CYS A 125 25.13 -5.83 2.98
CA CYS A 125 24.39 -4.97 3.91
C CYS A 125 24.62 -3.50 3.56
N THR A 126 23.54 -2.75 3.34
CA THR A 126 23.60 -1.32 2.99
C THR A 126 24.09 -0.41 4.12
N VAL A 127 24.08 -0.89 5.37
CA VAL A 127 24.50 -0.11 6.55
C VAL A 127 25.95 -0.35 6.91
N CYS A 128 26.37 -1.61 7.03
CA CYS A 128 27.73 -1.95 7.49
C CYS A 128 28.64 -2.52 6.40
N ASN A 129 28.16 -2.59 5.15
CA ASN A 129 28.86 -3.08 3.96
C ASN A 129 29.42 -4.51 4.08
N SER A 130 28.95 -5.31 5.05
CA SER A 130 29.30 -6.73 5.12
C SER A 130 28.66 -7.49 3.97
N GLN A 131 29.45 -8.36 3.32
CA GLN A 131 29.01 -9.24 2.25
C GLN A 131 28.83 -10.66 2.78
N PHE A 132 27.72 -11.32 2.46
CA PHE A 132 27.41 -12.66 2.96
C PHE A 132 26.44 -13.41 2.05
N CYS A 133 26.38 -14.73 2.21
CA CYS A 133 25.37 -15.56 1.56
C CYS A 133 24.00 -15.38 2.25
N TRP A 134 22.96 -15.01 1.50
CA TRP A 134 21.60 -14.85 2.00
C TRP A 134 21.07 -16.13 2.66
N ASP A 135 21.32 -17.28 2.05
CA ASP A 135 20.75 -18.55 2.51
C ASP A 135 21.31 -18.96 3.87
N CYS A 136 22.63 -19.03 4.00
CA CYS A 136 23.30 -19.54 5.18
C CYS A 136 23.96 -18.48 6.08
N LEU A 137 23.93 -17.20 5.69
CA LEU A 137 24.52 -16.05 6.39
C LEU A 137 26.05 -16.11 6.57
N ALA A 138 26.73 -17.02 5.89
CA ALA A 138 28.19 -17.12 5.91
C ALA A 138 28.86 -15.93 5.21
N ASP A 139 30.00 -15.48 5.74
CA ASP A 139 30.78 -14.36 5.18
C ASP A 139 31.25 -14.67 3.75
N TRP A 140 30.86 -13.79 2.82
CA TRP A 140 31.17 -13.96 1.42
C TRP A 140 32.67 -13.90 1.13
N ASN A 141 33.40 -13.04 1.84
CA ASN A 141 34.85 -12.91 1.67
C ASN A 141 35.58 -14.19 2.08
N ILE A 142 35.02 -14.95 3.04
CA ILE A 142 35.58 -16.23 3.46
C ILE A 142 35.26 -17.30 2.40
N ILE A 143 34.04 -17.32 1.87
CA ILE A 143 33.63 -18.27 0.81
C ILE A 143 34.53 -18.11 -0.42
N ILE A 144 34.65 -16.90 -0.98
CA ILE A 144 35.41 -16.67 -2.22
C ILE A 144 36.92 -16.96 -2.09
N ARG A 145 37.48 -16.85 -0.87
CA ARG A 145 38.91 -17.10 -0.62
C ARG A 145 39.24 -18.56 -0.36
N ASN A 146 38.26 -19.34 0.08
CA ASN A 146 38.47 -20.72 0.49
C ASN A 146 37.82 -21.66 -0.52
N ASP A 147 36.50 -21.87 -0.39
CA ASP A 147 35.65 -22.69 -1.26
C ASP A 147 34.22 -22.67 -0.69
N ASN A 148 33.28 -23.25 -1.43
CA ASN A 148 31.89 -23.49 -1.06
C ASN A 148 31.72 -24.31 0.24
N ARG A 149 32.75 -25.01 0.72
CA ARG A 149 32.76 -25.68 2.05
C ARG A 149 32.54 -24.72 3.22
N ARG A 150 32.65 -23.41 3.00
CA ARG A 150 32.39 -22.37 4.01
C ARG A 150 30.92 -21.99 4.11
N HIS A 151 30.07 -22.45 3.18
CA HIS A 151 28.63 -22.43 3.41
C HIS A 151 28.25 -23.39 4.54
N ASN A 152 27.08 -23.19 5.14
CA ASN A 152 26.56 -24.12 6.14
C ASN A 152 26.18 -25.47 5.46
N PRO A 153 26.61 -26.63 6.01
CA PRO A 153 26.35 -27.96 5.45
C PRO A 153 24.89 -28.34 5.22
N THR A 154 23.93 -27.63 5.81
CA THR A 154 22.49 -27.90 5.57
C THR A 154 21.91 -27.11 4.39
N TYR A 155 22.67 -26.18 3.81
CA TYR A 155 22.18 -25.28 2.76
C TYR A 155 22.73 -25.62 1.38
N ARG A 156 21.98 -25.23 0.35
CA ARG A 156 22.20 -25.63 -1.06
C ARG A 156 23.61 -25.42 -1.59
N TRP A 157 24.29 -24.36 -1.17
CA TRP A 157 25.60 -24.00 -1.71
C TRP A 157 26.78 -24.79 -1.10
N HIS A 158 26.54 -25.61 -0.09
CA HIS A 158 27.58 -26.49 0.45
C HIS A 158 27.85 -27.65 -0.53
N PRO A 159 29.12 -28.07 -0.77
CA PRO A 159 29.47 -29.10 -1.75
C PRO A 159 28.70 -30.42 -1.62
N ASP A 160 28.37 -30.82 -0.40
CA ASP A 160 27.60 -32.03 -0.12
C ASP A 160 26.16 -31.95 -0.67
N ASN A 161 25.63 -30.73 -0.87
CA ASN A 161 24.29 -30.45 -1.35
C ASN A 161 24.25 -29.96 -2.79
N LEU A 162 25.39 -29.67 -3.44
CA LEU A 162 25.42 -29.14 -4.82
C LEU A 162 24.87 -30.14 -5.85
N ARG A 163 24.81 -31.43 -5.53
CA ARG A 163 24.26 -32.49 -6.40
C ARG A 163 22.73 -32.43 -6.56
N SER A 164 22.01 -31.72 -5.70
CA SER A 164 20.54 -31.59 -5.79
C SER A 164 20.07 -30.37 -6.59
N VAL A 165 21.00 -29.51 -7.04
CA VAL A 165 20.68 -28.23 -7.74
C VAL A 165 20.55 -28.41 -9.26
N GLN A 166 21.07 -29.50 -9.84
CA GLN A 166 21.10 -29.71 -11.30
C GLN A 166 19.77 -30.23 -11.90
N GLN A 167 18.70 -30.39 -11.12
CA GLN A 167 17.39 -30.87 -11.63
C GLN A 167 16.30 -29.78 -11.75
N SER A 168 16.58 -28.52 -11.41
CA SER A 168 15.53 -27.47 -11.41
C SER A 168 15.85 -26.27 -12.30
N GLY A 169 16.37 -26.49 -13.51
CA GLY A 169 16.46 -25.42 -14.50
C GLY A 169 17.08 -25.84 -15.82
N VAL A 170 16.30 -26.50 -16.68
CA VAL A 170 16.21 -26.28 -18.14
C VAL A 170 14.86 -26.83 -18.61
N GLU A 171 13.82 -25.99 -18.64
CA GLU A 171 12.75 -26.15 -19.63
C GLU A 171 13.04 -25.07 -20.66
N ASP A 172 13.82 -25.45 -21.68
CA ASP A 172 13.91 -24.66 -22.90
C ASP A 172 12.57 -24.87 -23.63
N ASP A 173 11.76 -23.83 -23.70
CA ASP A 173 10.64 -23.73 -24.63
C ASP A 173 11.20 -23.75 -26.07
N ASP A 174 11.27 -24.94 -26.66
CA ASP A 174 11.49 -25.16 -28.09
C ASP A 174 10.15 -24.98 -28.81
N ASP A 175 9.92 -23.78 -29.32
CA ASP A 175 8.79 -23.40 -30.19
C ASP A 175 9.03 -24.00 -31.60
N SER A 176 8.20 -24.98 -31.97
CA SER A 176 8.07 -25.54 -33.33
C SER A 176 6.75 -25.17 -33.96
#